data_AF-A0AA43QHZ9-F1
#
_entry.id   AF-A0AA43QHZ9-F1
#
_cell.length_a   1.000
_cell.length_b   1.000
_cell.length_c   1.000
_cell.angle_alpha   90.00
_cell.angle_beta   90.00
_cell.angle_gamma   90.00
#
_symmetry.space_group_name_H-M   'P 1'
#
loop_
_entity.id
_entity.type
_entity.pdbx_description
1 polymer ?
#
loop_
_entity_poly.entity_id
_entity_poly.type
_entity_poly.pdbx_seq_one_letter_code
_entity_poly.pdbx_strand_id
1 'polypeptide(L)'
;MLKEDVTFSLGLFSIHDRAAAELQYHYASPEVVKAPNGTHKVDGDSIYRIASVSKLFTVYAGMIELSSEDWNRPITEFIPELAISAEKSDDDDESAVDEKAAAAAPSVVYGFPPLDLNVLGPCSNVSNPLCPTNDFIASLRSQPPSFLPWTSPAYADSGFMLLGLAIANITNNPIEAVYHDSIFEPLGMTSSNSTAPTGEAELARSVLADPQSFSLEGGFTTPSGGLFSTINDLAKFGTSLLNSTLLPTNVTRKWMKPITHTASLTHSVGAPWEIQRYIHPSTGKVTDLYTKLGDSGSYGGVTAIIPDYGAGFSMLNGHSNATVRSHAANTILDYITEAVLPALEAQAAAEAARNFVGTYVSTDSKLNSSLTVAFNESTVKAAPLDALSISSWISNGTDVLASDLFEGVKPRLLPTILNQNRSNGAGQVPFQASTNPQTNGYTQAGELAIGPFTGQYATNFDWLIVDQRHYGAIAIDLFIFDVDDKGKAEAVRPAVTRSKLNRSE
;
A
#
# COMPACT_ATOMS: atom_id res chain seq x y z
N MET A 1 3.46 28.84 10.55
CA MET A 1 4.41 28.62 9.44
C MET A 1 3.94 27.58 8.45
N LEU A 2 3.97 26.26 8.68
CA LEU A 2 3.65 25.26 7.62
C LEU A 2 2.24 25.37 7.01
N LYS A 3 1.24 25.78 7.79
CA LYS A 3 -0.14 25.90 7.31
C LYS A 3 -0.36 27.11 6.41
N GLU A 4 0.47 28.14 6.41
CA GLU A 4 0.03 29.44 5.88
C GLU A 4 -0.01 29.52 4.35
N ASP A 5 0.81 28.72 3.65
CA ASP A 5 1.06 28.95 2.22
C ASP A 5 0.40 27.93 1.28
N VAL A 6 0.17 26.67 1.69
CA VAL A 6 -0.28 25.61 0.78
C VAL A 6 -1.73 25.20 1.04
N THR A 7 -2.55 25.12 0.00
CA THR A 7 -3.91 24.57 0.09
C THR A 7 -3.83 23.05 0.12
N PHE A 8 -4.51 22.41 1.07
CA PHE A 8 -4.58 20.95 1.14
C PHE A 8 -5.86 20.44 1.78
N SER A 9 -6.20 19.21 1.42
CA SER A 9 -7.25 18.41 2.03
C SER A 9 -6.69 17.05 2.39
N LEU A 10 -7.02 16.55 3.57
CA LEU A 10 -6.62 15.25 4.11
C LEU A 10 -7.86 14.52 4.59
N GLY A 11 -7.97 13.22 4.31
CA GLY A 11 -9.02 12.37 4.88
C GLY A 11 -8.51 10.97 5.21
N LEU A 12 -9.02 10.43 6.32
CA LEU A 12 -8.82 9.04 6.72
C LEU A 12 -9.94 8.15 6.14
N PHE A 13 -9.70 6.85 6.08
CA PHE A 13 -10.72 5.84 5.79
C PHE A 13 -10.38 4.53 6.49
N SER A 14 -11.42 3.73 6.79
CA SER A 14 -11.26 2.41 7.42
C SER A 14 -12.41 1.48 7.04
N ILE A 15 -12.10 0.18 6.95
CA ILE A 15 -13.09 -0.88 6.78
C ILE A 15 -13.73 -1.32 8.11
N HIS A 16 -13.16 -0.90 9.24
CA HIS A 16 -13.63 -1.24 10.58
C HIS A 16 -14.47 -0.13 11.21
N ASP A 17 -14.30 1.12 10.77
CA ASP A 17 -15.10 2.26 11.20
C ASP A 17 -15.43 3.19 10.01
N ARG A 18 -16.71 3.21 9.60
CA ARG A 18 -17.17 4.09 8.52
C ARG A 18 -17.07 5.57 8.88
N ALA A 19 -17.10 5.92 10.17
CA ALA A 19 -16.94 7.31 10.61
C ALA A 19 -15.50 7.83 10.40
N ALA A 20 -14.53 6.95 10.13
CA ALA A 20 -13.17 7.37 9.76
C ALA A 20 -13.17 8.25 8.50
N ALA A 21 -14.11 8.03 7.57
CA ALA A 21 -14.28 8.87 6.38
C ALA A 21 -14.65 10.32 6.72
N GLU A 22 -15.22 10.59 7.88
CA GLU A 22 -15.55 11.95 8.35
C GLU A 22 -14.36 12.64 9.04
N LEU A 23 -13.29 11.88 9.35
CA LEU A 23 -12.06 12.43 9.92
C LEU A 23 -11.22 13.08 8.82
N GLN A 24 -11.64 14.28 8.45
CA GLN A 24 -11.00 15.08 7.43
C GLN A 24 -10.50 16.41 7.97
N TYR A 25 -9.47 16.94 7.33
CA TYR A 25 -8.94 18.27 7.62
C TYR A 25 -8.67 19.00 6.30
N HIS A 26 -9.22 20.21 6.19
CA HIS A 26 -9.13 21.03 4.99
C HIS A 26 -8.59 22.40 5.32
N TYR A 27 -7.71 22.91 4.47
CA TYR A 27 -7.15 24.23 4.60
C TYR A 27 -6.99 24.88 3.22
N ALA A 28 -7.60 26.04 3.03
CA ALA A 28 -7.42 26.87 1.84
C ALA A 28 -6.42 27.98 2.15
N SER A 29 -5.32 28.03 1.40
CA SER A 29 -4.32 29.09 1.51
C SER A 29 -4.84 30.40 0.93
N PRO A 30 -4.25 31.56 1.27
CA PRO A 30 -4.65 32.85 0.73
C PRO A 30 -4.64 32.91 -0.81
N GLU A 31 -3.81 32.09 -1.47
CA GLU A 31 -3.77 31.96 -2.93
C GLU A 31 -5.11 31.45 -3.49
N VAL A 32 -5.59 30.31 -3.00
CA VAL A 32 -6.85 29.70 -3.46
C VAL A 32 -8.06 30.51 -3.00
N VAL A 33 -8.04 31.03 -1.76
CA VAL A 33 -9.13 31.87 -1.23
C VAL A 33 -9.33 33.13 -2.09
N LYS A 34 -8.27 33.70 -2.65
CA LYS A 34 -8.30 34.93 -3.46
C LYS A 34 -8.23 34.66 -4.97
N ALA A 35 -8.22 33.40 -5.39
CA ALA A 35 -8.20 33.04 -6.80
C ALA A 35 -9.43 33.66 -7.51
N PRO A 36 -9.35 34.07 -8.78
CA PRO A 36 -10.49 34.66 -9.48
C PRO A 36 -11.58 33.62 -9.83
N ASN A 37 -11.18 32.36 -10.00
CA ASN A 37 -12.03 31.24 -10.40
C ASN A 37 -11.73 30.03 -9.50
N GLY A 38 -12.59 29.01 -9.58
CA GLY A 38 -12.44 27.81 -8.77
C GLY A 38 -13.10 27.96 -7.41
N THR A 39 -12.80 27.04 -6.51
CA THR A 39 -13.28 27.14 -5.14
C THR A 39 -12.47 28.13 -4.31
N HIS A 40 -13.13 28.84 -3.39
CA HIS A 40 -12.50 29.71 -2.39
C HIS A 40 -12.45 29.08 -0.99
N LYS A 41 -12.97 27.87 -0.84
CA LYS A 41 -12.93 27.05 0.37
C LYS A 41 -12.73 25.59 -0.03
N VAL A 42 -11.95 24.85 0.73
CA VAL A 42 -11.75 23.43 0.43
C VAL A 42 -12.46 22.54 1.44
N ASP A 43 -12.94 21.42 0.95
CA ASP A 43 -13.65 20.36 1.67
C ASP A 43 -13.39 18.99 1.01
N GLY A 44 -14.07 17.94 1.50
CA GLY A 44 -13.93 16.57 1.03
C GLY A 44 -14.32 16.35 -0.43
N ASP A 45 -15.08 17.28 -1.01
CA ASP A 45 -15.58 17.24 -2.39
C ASP A 45 -14.87 18.23 -3.31
N SER A 46 -13.83 18.92 -2.82
CA SER A 46 -13.02 19.80 -3.65
C SER A 46 -12.16 18.97 -4.62
N ILE A 47 -12.16 19.35 -5.91
CA ILE A 47 -11.51 18.59 -6.98
C ILE A 47 -10.06 19.06 -7.16
N TYR A 48 -9.13 18.12 -7.14
CA TYR A 48 -7.70 18.36 -7.38
C TYR A 48 -7.22 17.49 -8.55
N ARG A 49 -6.14 17.92 -9.20
CA ARG A 49 -5.27 16.98 -9.91
C ARG A 49 -4.58 16.08 -8.91
N ILE A 50 -4.63 14.77 -9.12
CA ILE A 50 -4.02 13.80 -8.21
C ILE A 50 -2.62 13.37 -8.64
N ALA A 51 -2.14 13.87 -9.78
CA ALA A 51 -0.79 13.60 -10.29
C ALA A 51 -0.50 12.09 -10.32
N SER A 52 0.69 11.67 -9.93
CA SER A 52 1.12 10.25 -9.97
C SER A 52 0.33 9.28 -9.08
N VAL A 53 -0.62 9.74 -8.27
CA VAL A 53 -1.63 8.85 -7.67
C VAL A 53 -2.44 8.14 -8.77
N SER A 54 -2.54 8.73 -9.97
CA SER A 54 -3.17 8.15 -11.16
C SER A 54 -2.64 6.75 -11.50
N LYS A 55 -1.37 6.46 -11.21
CA LYS A 55 -0.74 5.15 -11.45
C LYS A 55 -1.44 4.02 -10.70
N LEU A 56 -2.01 4.30 -9.53
CA LEU A 56 -2.81 3.31 -8.79
C LEU A 56 -4.02 2.86 -9.61
N PHE A 57 -4.72 3.80 -10.25
CA PHE A 57 -5.87 3.51 -11.10
C PHE A 57 -5.47 2.76 -12.36
N THR A 58 -4.35 3.11 -12.98
CA THR A 58 -3.81 2.41 -14.16
C THR A 58 -3.49 0.95 -13.87
N VAL A 59 -2.75 0.69 -12.80
CA VAL A 59 -2.44 -0.69 -12.42
C VAL A 59 -3.70 -1.42 -12.00
N TYR A 60 -4.59 -0.78 -11.23
CA TYR A 60 -5.83 -1.41 -10.78
C TYR A 60 -6.77 -1.76 -11.94
N ALA A 61 -6.90 -0.88 -12.94
CA ALA A 61 -7.62 -1.17 -14.19
C ALA A 61 -7.01 -2.39 -14.89
N GLY A 62 -5.68 -2.44 -15.02
CA GLY A 62 -4.99 -3.61 -15.57
C GLY A 62 -5.25 -4.89 -14.75
N MET A 63 -5.31 -4.80 -13.43
CA MET A 63 -5.58 -5.95 -12.55
C MET A 63 -7.03 -6.48 -12.68
N ILE A 64 -7.97 -5.63 -13.09
CA ILE A 64 -9.38 -5.98 -13.33
C ILE A 64 -9.54 -6.56 -14.74
N GLU A 65 -8.98 -5.90 -15.74
CA GLU A 65 -9.26 -6.17 -17.16
C GLU A 65 -8.32 -7.21 -17.79
N LEU A 66 -7.07 -7.31 -17.31
CA LEU A 66 -6.06 -8.17 -17.94
C LEU A 66 -6.01 -9.55 -17.27
N SER A 67 -5.75 -10.57 -18.08
CA SER A 67 -5.46 -11.90 -17.55
C SER A 67 -4.06 -11.95 -16.93
N SER A 68 -3.80 -12.96 -16.09
CA SER A 68 -2.44 -13.19 -15.58
C SER A 68 -1.41 -13.48 -16.67
N GLU A 69 -1.85 -13.95 -17.84
CA GLU A 69 -0.98 -14.22 -18.99
C GLU A 69 -0.56 -12.92 -19.68
N ASP A 70 -1.46 -11.94 -19.79
CA ASP A 70 -1.18 -10.65 -20.42
C ASP A 70 -0.04 -9.88 -19.74
N TRP A 71 0.08 -10.00 -18.42
CA TRP A 71 1.18 -9.39 -17.65
C TRP A 71 2.57 -9.95 -17.94
N ASN A 72 2.65 -11.11 -18.60
CA ASN A 72 3.92 -11.77 -18.95
C ASN A 72 4.19 -11.80 -20.46
N ARG A 73 3.33 -11.15 -21.26
CA ARG A 73 3.51 -11.05 -22.71
C ARG A 73 4.38 -9.83 -23.04
N PRO A 74 5.24 -9.91 -24.07
CA PRO A 74 6.00 -8.75 -24.51
C PRO A 74 5.09 -7.58 -24.86
N ILE A 75 5.43 -6.38 -24.40
CA ILE A 75 4.64 -5.16 -24.68
C ILE A 75 4.50 -4.89 -26.19
N THR A 76 5.44 -5.39 -27.00
CA THR A 76 5.43 -5.29 -28.47
C THR A 76 4.29 -6.06 -29.12
N GLU A 77 3.67 -7.03 -28.44
CA GLU A 77 2.45 -7.67 -28.93
C GLU A 77 1.23 -6.76 -28.86
N PHE A 78 1.23 -5.81 -27.91
CA PHE A 78 0.14 -4.86 -27.70
C PHE A 78 0.42 -3.51 -28.35
N ILE A 79 1.71 -3.18 -28.53
CA ILE A 79 2.19 -1.94 -29.15
C ILE A 79 3.28 -2.33 -30.17
N PRO A 80 2.90 -2.84 -31.36
CA PRO A 80 3.84 -3.31 -32.38
C PRO A 80 4.84 -2.25 -32.83
N GLU A 81 4.47 -0.98 -32.70
CA GLU A 81 5.30 0.18 -33.00
C GLU A 81 6.53 0.27 -32.09
N LEU A 82 6.66 -0.52 -31.02
CA LEU A 82 7.88 -0.61 -30.22
C LEU A 82 8.90 -1.61 -30.80
N ALA A 83 8.47 -2.60 -31.58
CA ALA A 83 9.29 -3.73 -32.04
C ALA A 83 10.43 -3.29 -32.98
N ILE A 84 11.65 -3.09 -32.46
CA ILE A 84 12.81 -2.62 -33.24
C ILE A 84 13.10 -3.62 -34.36
N SER A 85 13.31 -3.16 -35.60
CA SER A 85 13.84 -4.02 -36.67
C SER A 85 15.22 -4.50 -36.25
N ALA A 86 15.29 -5.75 -35.79
CA ALA A 86 16.46 -6.35 -35.16
C ALA A 86 17.70 -6.33 -36.07
N GLU A 87 18.68 -5.49 -35.74
CA GLU A 87 20.09 -5.87 -35.88
C GLU A 87 20.58 -6.38 -34.52
N LYS A 88 20.29 -7.67 -34.29
CA LYS A 88 20.85 -8.60 -33.30
C LYS A 88 21.71 -8.02 -32.16
N SER A 89 21.13 -7.98 -30.97
CA SER A 89 21.79 -8.43 -29.75
C SER A 89 21.10 -9.71 -29.28
N ASP A 90 21.87 -10.77 -29.03
CA ASP A 90 21.42 -12.16 -28.78
C ASP A 90 20.82 -12.40 -27.37
N ASP A 91 20.20 -11.41 -26.75
CA ASP A 91 19.49 -11.60 -25.48
C ASP A 91 18.05 -11.11 -25.64
N ASP A 92 17.10 -11.98 -25.30
CA ASP A 92 15.65 -11.79 -25.42
C ASP A 92 15.21 -10.46 -24.75
N ASP A 93 14.96 -9.46 -25.60
CA ASP A 93 14.91 -8.05 -25.22
C ASP A 93 13.49 -7.63 -24.78
N GLU A 94 13.11 -8.00 -23.55
CA GLU A 94 12.18 -7.18 -22.80
C GLU A 94 12.90 -5.84 -22.52
N SER A 95 12.35 -4.70 -22.90
CA SER A 95 12.96 -3.40 -22.64
C SER A 95 12.12 -2.62 -21.63
N ALA A 96 12.67 -2.43 -20.43
CA ALA A 96 12.14 -1.47 -19.46
C ALA A 96 12.62 -0.08 -19.88
N VAL A 97 11.70 0.79 -20.32
CA VAL A 97 12.06 2.13 -20.78
C VAL A 97 11.76 3.19 -19.72
N ASP A 98 12.81 3.81 -19.21
CA ASP A 98 12.76 4.89 -18.22
C ASP A 98 12.90 6.27 -18.88
N GLU A 99 12.27 7.26 -18.28
CA GLU A 99 12.23 8.63 -18.78
C GLU A 99 13.50 9.42 -18.45
N LYS A 100 14.10 10.05 -19.47
CA LYS A 100 15.05 11.15 -19.27
C LYS A 100 14.43 12.45 -19.77
N ALA A 101 14.18 13.39 -18.87
CA ALA A 101 13.97 14.77 -19.24
C ALA A 101 15.27 15.30 -19.87
N ALA A 102 15.29 15.47 -21.19
CA ALA A 102 16.35 16.19 -21.87
C ALA A 102 16.22 17.68 -21.50
N ALA A 103 16.81 18.07 -20.37
CA ALA A 103 17.05 19.47 -20.11
C ALA A 103 18.01 19.97 -21.20
N ALA A 104 17.48 20.71 -22.18
CA ALA A 104 18.26 21.50 -23.14
C ALA A 104 18.94 22.69 -22.44
N ALA A 105 19.61 22.44 -21.31
CA ALA A 105 20.49 23.42 -20.73
C ALA A 105 21.66 23.62 -21.70
N PRO A 106 22.20 24.85 -21.84
CA PRO A 106 23.27 25.10 -22.79
C PRO A 106 24.44 24.16 -22.51
N SER A 107 24.66 23.21 -23.43
CA SER A 107 25.56 22.05 -23.27
C SER A 107 26.97 22.46 -22.83
N VAL A 108 27.39 23.66 -23.22
CA VAL A 108 28.68 24.26 -22.91
C VAL A 108 28.86 24.59 -21.41
N VAL A 109 27.79 24.94 -20.69
CA VAL A 109 27.86 25.28 -19.25
C VAL A 109 28.23 24.07 -18.39
N TYR A 110 27.90 22.87 -18.85
CA TYR A 110 28.19 21.60 -18.18
C TYR A 110 29.33 20.81 -18.84
N GLY A 111 29.99 21.39 -19.85
CA GLY A 111 31.08 20.72 -20.57
C GLY A 111 30.64 19.59 -21.50
N PHE A 112 29.35 19.52 -21.85
CA PHE A 112 28.82 18.56 -22.81
C PHE A 112 29.08 19.00 -24.25
N PRO A 113 29.22 18.05 -25.20
CA PRO A 113 29.34 18.40 -26.61
C PRO A 113 28.09 19.14 -27.11
N PRO A 114 28.17 19.93 -28.20
CA PRO A 114 27.00 20.48 -28.87
C PRO A 114 25.98 19.38 -29.17
N LEU A 115 24.71 19.62 -28.86
CA LEU A 115 23.63 18.65 -29.05
C LEU A 115 23.05 18.79 -30.46
N ASP A 116 23.05 17.69 -31.22
CA ASP A 116 22.24 17.59 -32.44
C ASP A 116 20.77 17.35 -32.04
N LEU A 117 19.91 18.34 -32.26
CA LEU A 117 18.50 18.27 -31.85
C LEU A 117 17.71 17.18 -32.59
N ASN A 118 18.21 16.67 -33.73
CA ASN A 118 17.56 15.59 -34.46
C ASN A 118 17.58 14.26 -33.67
N VAL A 119 18.47 14.11 -32.70
CA VAL A 119 18.57 12.88 -31.88
C VAL A 119 17.51 12.81 -30.77
N LEU A 120 16.76 13.88 -30.54
CA LEU A 120 15.74 13.95 -29.49
C LEU A 120 14.40 13.31 -29.88
N GLY A 121 14.26 12.92 -31.16
CA GLY A 121 12.99 12.42 -31.70
C GLY A 121 11.93 13.54 -31.88
N PRO A 122 10.73 13.18 -32.38
CA PRO A 122 9.66 14.14 -32.64
C PRO A 122 9.11 14.78 -31.35
N CYS A 123 9.25 14.11 -30.20
CA CYS A 123 8.96 14.68 -28.90
C CYS A 123 10.24 14.85 -28.09
N SER A 124 10.72 16.10 -28.03
CA SER A 124 11.92 16.49 -27.29
C SER A 124 11.77 16.40 -25.77
N ASN A 125 10.53 16.38 -25.27
CA ASN A 125 10.17 16.07 -23.90
C ASN A 125 9.08 15.00 -23.90
N VAL A 126 9.43 13.79 -23.49
CA VAL A 126 8.54 12.62 -23.44
C VAL A 126 7.48 12.69 -22.33
N SER A 127 7.62 13.64 -21.38
CA SER A 127 6.59 14.03 -20.40
C SER A 127 5.59 15.07 -20.92
N ASN A 128 5.75 15.59 -22.15
CA ASN A 128 4.87 16.63 -22.65
C ASN A 128 3.49 16.05 -23.06
N PRO A 129 2.38 16.37 -22.37
CA PRO A 129 1.07 15.82 -22.70
C PRO A 129 0.54 16.25 -24.07
N LEU A 130 1.13 17.28 -24.70
CA LEU A 130 0.78 17.74 -26.05
C LEU A 130 1.47 16.92 -27.15
N CYS A 131 2.39 16.02 -26.80
CA CYS A 131 3.03 15.11 -27.75
C CYS A 131 2.01 14.08 -28.28
N PRO A 132 1.89 13.87 -29.60
CA PRO A 132 1.08 12.78 -30.14
C PRO A 132 1.64 11.40 -29.73
N THR A 133 0.77 10.42 -29.46
CA THR A 133 1.16 9.08 -29.01
C THR A 133 2.21 8.41 -29.91
N ASN A 134 2.06 8.50 -31.23
CA ASN A 134 3.00 7.90 -32.18
C ASN A 134 4.38 8.56 -32.11
N ASP A 135 4.42 9.87 -31.87
CA ASP A 135 5.66 10.63 -31.73
C ASP A 135 6.34 10.29 -30.41
N PHE A 136 5.57 10.10 -29.32
CA PHE A 136 6.10 9.58 -28.06
C PHE A 136 6.74 8.21 -28.24
N ILE A 137 6.05 7.26 -28.87
CA ILE A 137 6.57 5.92 -29.14
C ILE A 137 7.86 6.00 -29.97
N ALA A 138 7.89 6.83 -31.02
CA ALA A 138 9.07 7.03 -31.84
C ALA A 138 10.25 7.62 -31.04
N SER A 139 10.00 8.63 -30.19
CA SER A 139 11.01 9.19 -29.29
C SER A 139 11.53 8.15 -28.30
N LEU A 140 10.64 7.31 -27.75
CA LEU A 140 11.01 6.29 -26.76
C LEU A 140 11.99 5.26 -27.32
N ARG A 141 11.82 4.85 -28.58
CA ARG A 141 12.71 3.91 -29.27
C ARG A 141 14.11 4.44 -29.51
N SER A 142 14.28 5.76 -29.52
CA SER A 142 15.58 6.40 -29.68
C SER A 142 16.37 6.51 -28.36
N GLN A 143 15.75 6.15 -27.22
CA GLN A 143 16.36 6.22 -25.90
C GLN A 143 16.86 4.84 -25.47
N PRO A 144 18.14 4.70 -25.09
CA PRO A 144 18.62 3.45 -24.53
C PRO A 144 17.98 3.20 -23.14
N PRO A 145 17.66 1.94 -22.81
CA PRO A 145 17.16 1.59 -21.48
C PRO A 145 18.19 1.95 -20.40
N SER A 146 17.72 2.37 -19.23
CA SER A 146 18.59 2.64 -18.08
C SER A 146 19.10 1.36 -17.43
N PHE A 147 18.28 0.31 -17.47
CA PHE A 147 18.51 -1.00 -16.86
C PHE A 147 17.95 -2.11 -17.74
N LEU A 148 18.54 -3.31 -17.68
CA LEU A 148 17.88 -4.50 -18.20
C LEU A 148 16.67 -4.84 -17.30
N PRO A 149 15.61 -5.48 -17.83
CA PRO A 149 14.51 -5.98 -17.02
C PRO A 149 15.00 -6.80 -15.83
N TRP A 150 14.26 -6.72 -14.73
CA TRP A 150 14.54 -7.47 -13.50
C TRP A 150 15.90 -7.21 -12.84
N THR A 151 16.65 -6.18 -13.24
CA THR A 151 17.96 -5.85 -12.61
C THR A 151 17.86 -4.84 -11.47
N SER A 152 17.15 -3.73 -11.65
CA SER A 152 16.98 -2.69 -10.63
C SER A 152 15.62 -2.03 -10.75
N PRO A 153 14.93 -1.70 -9.64
CA PRO A 153 13.76 -0.85 -9.71
C PRO A 153 14.15 0.57 -10.16
N ALA A 154 13.36 1.14 -11.06
CA ALA A 154 13.45 2.52 -11.47
C ALA A 154 12.04 3.11 -11.64
N TYR A 155 11.91 4.40 -11.35
CA TYR A 155 10.65 5.10 -11.51
C TYR A 155 10.49 5.55 -12.96
N ALA A 156 9.39 5.14 -13.60
CA ALA A 156 9.18 5.35 -15.03
C ALA A 156 7.75 5.82 -15.30
N ASP A 157 7.54 7.10 -15.59
CA ASP A 157 6.23 7.60 -16.03
C ASP A 157 5.83 6.97 -17.38
N SER A 158 6.80 6.82 -18.29
CA SER A 158 6.68 6.10 -19.57
C SER A 158 6.10 4.70 -19.42
N GLY A 159 6.52 3.94 -18.40
CA GLY A 159 6.02 2.59 -18.14
C GLY A 159 4.51 2.55 -17.90
N PHE A 160 3.97 3.55 -17.19
CA PHE A 160 2.52 3.65 -16.96
C PHE A 160 1.76 4.15 -18.18
N MET A 161 2.36 5.05 -18.98
CA MET A 161 1.78 5.46 -20.25
C MET A 161 1.63 4.26 -21.21
N LEU A 162 2.69 3.45 -21.33
CA LEU A 162 2.66 2.22 -22.12
C LEU A 162 1.65 1.20 -21.57
N LEU A 163 1.55 1.04 -20.24
CA LEU A 163 0.55 0.18 -19.63
C LEU A 163 -0.88 0.64 -19.97
N GLY A 164 -1.15 1.95 -19.93
CA GLY A 164 -2.45 2.48 -20.33
C GLY A 164 -2.78 2.22 -21.80
N LEU A 165 -1.79 2.34 -22.71
CA LEU A 165 -1.96 1.98 -24.12
C LEU A 165 -2.21 0.48 -24.30
N ALA A 166 -1.48 -0.38 -23.57
CA ALA A 166 -1.68 -1.82 -23.62
C ALA A 166 -3.09 -2.20 -23.13
N ILE A 167 -3.55 -1.64 -22.00
CA ILE A 167 -4.92 -1.84 -21.50
C ILE A 167 -5.94 -1.42 -22.56
N ALA A 168 -5.77 -0.24 -23.16
CA ALA A 168 -6.69 0.26 -24.17
C ALA A 168 -6.76 -0.66 -25.41
N ASN A 169 -5.60 -1.15 -25.87
CA ASN A 169 -5.52 -2.04 -27.03
C ASN A 169 -6.07 -3.44 -26.75
N ILE A 170 -5.83 -4.00 -25.56
CA ILE A 170 -6.33 -5.33 -25.16
C ILE A 170 -7.85 -5.30 -24.96
N THR A 171 -8.36 -4.27 -24.29
CA THR A 171 -9.80 -4.12 -24.02
C THR A 171 -10.58 -3.57 -25.21
N ASN A 172 -9.88 -3.00 -26.21
CA ASN A 172 -10.45 -2.26 -27.32
C ASN A 172 -11.35 -1.09 -26.88
N ASN A 173 -10.99 -0.45 -25.76
CA ASN A 173 -11.66 0.73 -25.21
C ASN A 173 -10.64 1.83 -24.88
N PRO A 174 -10.97 3.12 -25.01
CA PRO A 174 -10.12 4.20 -24.51
C PRO A 174 -9.85 4.03 -23.01
N ILE A 175 -8.65 4.35 -22.55
CA ILE A 175 -8.26 4.15 -21.14
C ILE A 175 -9.15 4.95 -20.18
N GLU A 176 -9.65 6.11 -20.61
CA GLU A 176 -10.60 6.94 -19.88
C GLU A 176 -11.93 6.21 -19.64
N ALA A 177 -12.42 5.47 -20.64
CA ALA A 177 -13.62 4.65 -20.50
C ALA A 177 -13.38 3.48 -19.54
N VAL A 178 -12.20 2.85 -19.60
CA VAL A 178 -11.84 1.77 -18.67
C VAL A 178 -11.79 2.28 -17.22
N TYR A 179 -11.22 3.46 -16.96
CA TYR A 179 -11.25 4.03 -15.61
C TYR A 179 -12.68 4.28 -15.12
N HIS A 180 -13.52 4.84 -15.99
CA HIS A 180 -14.91 5.12 -15.65
C HIS A 180 -15.68 3.84 -15.35
N ASP A 181 -15.71 2.91 -16.30
CA ASP A 181 -16.59 1.73 -16.28
C ASP A 181 -16.11 0.65 -15.29
N SER A 182 -14.79 0.47 -15.16
CA SER A 182 -14.23 -0.59 -14.31
C SER A 182 -13.95 -0.12 -12.88
N ILE A 183 -13.83 1.19 -12.62
CA ILE A 183 -13.44 1.72 -11.29
C ILE A 183 -14.40 2.81 -10.80
N PHE A 184 -14.55 3.92 -11.52
CA PHE A 184 -15.24 5.08 -10.96
C PHE A 184 -16.73 4.84 -10.77
N GLU A 185 -17.43 4.31 -11.78
CA GLU A 185 -18.86 4.00 -11.69
C GLU A 185 -19.15 2.91 -10.65
N PRO A 186 -18.47 1.73 -10.66
CA PRO A 186 -18.73 0.68 -9.67
C PRO A 186 -18.50 1.11 -8.21
N LEU A 187 -17.57 2.05 -7.98
CA LEU A 187 -17.26 2.56 -6.65
C LEU A 187 -18.02 3.85 -6.30
N GLY A 188 -18.82 4.39 -7.22
CA GLY A 188 -19.55 5.65 -7.04
C GLY A 188 -18.62 6.86 -6.87
N MET A 189 -17.47 6.87 -7.54
CA MET A 189 -16.50 7.97 -7.53
C MET A 189 -16.89 9.07 -8.53
N THR A 190 -18.03 9.71 -8.28
CA THR A 190 -18.69 10.64 -9.21
C THR A 190 -18.01 12.00 -9.39
N SER A 191 -16.90 12.26 -8.71
CA SER A 191 -16.08 13.48 -8.87
C SER A 191 -14.63 13.13 -9.23
N SER A 192 -14.42 11.94 -9.80
CA SER A 192 -13.14 11.50 -10.35
C SER A 192 -13.22 11.47 -11.87
N ASN A 193 -12.25 12.11 -12.52
CA ASN A 193 -12.29 12.38 -13.95
C ASN A 193 -10.93 12.11 -14.59
N SER A 194 -10.94 11.68 -15.86
CA SER A 194 -9.73 11.51 -16.69
C SER A 194 -9.39 12.74 -17.52
N THR A 195 -10.29 13.72 -17.57
CA THR A 195 -10.13 15.00 -18.24
C THR A 195 -10.32 16.15 -17.25
N ALA A 196 -9.84 17.34 -17.60
CA ALA A 196 -10.02 18.49 -16.74
C ALA A 196 -11.52 18.83 -16.64
N PRO A 197 -12.05 19.09 -15.43
CA PRO A 197 -13.44 19.50 -15.28
C PRO A 197 -13.73 20.79 -16.05
N THR A 198 -14.75 20.76 -16.91
CA THR A 198 -15.18 21.92 -17.72
C THR A 198 -16.59 22.41 -17.38
N GLY A 199 -17.38 21.60 -16.66
CA GLY A 199 -18.71 21.99 -16.21
C GLY A 199 -18.66 23.03 -15.09
N GLU A 200 -19.58 23.98 -15.10
CA GLU A 200 -19.64 25.09 -14.11
C GLU A 200 -19.65 24.57 -12.67
N ALA A 201 -20.43 23.53 -12.38
CA ALA A 201 -20.54 22.95 -11.04
C ALA A 201 -19.27 22.24 -10.56
N GLU A 202 -18.52 21.61 -11.46
CA GLU A 202 -17.25 20.99 -11.10
C GLU A 202 -16.15 22.03 -10.97
N LEU A 203 -16.07 22.98 -11.91
CA LEU A 203 -15.15 24.11 -11.82
C LEU A 203 -15.32 24.91 -10.54
N ALA A 204 -16.55 25.12 -10.07
CA ALA A 204 -16.82 25.81 -8.80
C ALA A 204 -16.23 25.09 -7.56
N ARG A 205 -15.96 23.77 -7.66
CA ARG A 205 -15.32 22.97 -6.61
C ARG A 205 -13.85 22.66 -6.88
N SER A 206 -13.32 23.04 -8.03
CA SER A 206 -11.93 22.77 -8.42
C SER A 206 -10.95 23.69 -7.70
N VAL A 207 -9.85 23.12 -7.21
CA VAL A 207 -8.75 23.88 -6.60
C VAL A 207 -7.82 24.38 -7.71
N LEU A 208 -7.93 25.66 -8.04
CA LEU A 208 -7.18 26.29 -9.13
C LEU A 208 -5.99 27.09 -8.61
N ALA A 209 -4.99 26.41 -8.02
CA ALA A 209 -3.74 27.05 -7.60
C ALA A 209 -2.93 27.59 -8.81
N ASP A 210 -3.05 26.89 -9.94
CA ASP A 210 -2.57 27.30 -11.26
C ASP A 210 -3.62 26.87 -12.29
N PRO A 211 -4.46 27.80 -12.78
CA PRO A 211 -5.54 27.48 -13.72
C PRO A 211 -5.05 26.88 -15.04
N GLN A 212 -3.89 27.33 -15.54
CA GLN A 212 -3.36 26.85 -16.82
C GLN A 212 -2.92 25.39 -16.68
N SER A 213 -2.11 25.10 -15.66
CA SER A 213 -1.71 23.72 -15.34
C SER A 213 -2.92 22.84 -15.03
N PHE A 214 -3.93 23.35 -14.30
CA PHE A 214 -5.13 22.58 -13.96
C PHE A 214 -5.92 22.14 -15.19
N SER A 215 -6.02 22.99 -16.21
CA SER A 215 -6.79 22.73 -17.43
C SER A 215 -6.06 21.89 -18.49
N LEU A 216 -4.79 21.56 -18.28
CA LEU A 216 -3.97 20.89 -19.28
C LEU A 216 -4.31 19.40 -19.42
N GLU A 217 -5.11 19.03 -20.41
CA GLU A 217 -5.46 17.62 -20.65
C GLU A 217 -4.23 16.70 -20.69
N GLY A 218 -4.33 15.54 -20.02
CA GLY A 218 -3.21 14.61 -19.88
C GLY A 218 -2.85 13.90 -21.19
N GLY A 219 -3.83 13.70 -22.08
CA GLY A 219 -3.62 12.94 -23.32
C GLY A 219 -3.03 11.55 -23.03
N PHE A 220 -1.99 11.16 -23.76
CA PHE A 220 -1.30 9.88 -23.52
C PHE A 220 -0.60 9.78 -22.14
N THR A 221 -0.40 10.90 -21.44
CA THR A 221 0.20 10.92 -20.08
C THR A 221 -0.83 10.63 -18.98
N THR A 222 -2.13 10.60 -19.30
CA THR A 222 -3.22 10.35 -18.34
C THR A 222 -2.97 9.13 -17.43
N PRO A 223 -2.53 7.97 -17.95
CA PRO A 223 -2.25 6.80 -17.12
C PRO A 223 -1.12 6.98 -16.11
N SER A 224 -0.23 7.93 -16.36
CA SER A 224 0.86 8.26 -15.46
C SER A 224 0.44 9.30 -14.42
N GLY A 225 -0.29 10.35 -14.80
CA GLY A 225 -0.52 11.47 -13.88
C GLY A 225 -1.68 12.41 -14.19
N GLY A 226 -2.58 12.07 -15.10
CA GLY A 226 -3.59 13.01 -15.60
C GLY A 226 -4.96 12.96 -14.92
N LEU A 227 -5.17 12.12 -13.92
CA LEU A 227 -6.48 12.00 -13.26
C LEU A 227 -6.75 13.15 -12.27
N PHE A 228 -8.04 13.35 -12.02
CA PHE A 228 -8.60 14.27 -11.05
C PHE A 228 -9.48 13.49 -10.07
N SER A 229 -9.53 13.94 -8.81
CA SER A 229 -10.37 13.31 -7.79
C SER A 229 -10.59 14.23 -6.59
N THR A 230 -11.29 13.72 -5.59
CA THR A 230 -11.58 14.36 -4.30
C THR A 230 -11.14 13.45 -3.15
N ILE A 231 -11.09 13.98 -1.92
CA ILE A 231 -10.81 13.15 -0.74
C ILE A 231 -11.90 12.10 -0.51
N ASN A 232 -13.17 12.46 -0.71
CA ASN A 232 -14.29 11.54 -0.57
C ASN A 232 -14.23 10.37 -1.57
N ASP A 233 -13.85 10.63 -2.82
CA ASP A 233 -13.72 9.58 -3.83
C ASP A 233 -12.48 8.69 -3.57
N LEU A 234 -11.35 9.28 -3.17
CA LEU A 234 -10.18 8.50 -2.79
C LEU A 234 -10.41 7.64 -1.53
N ALA A 235 -11.26 8.08 -0.60
CA ALA A 235 -11.69 7.26 0.54
C ALA A 235 -12.51 6.03 0.09
N LYS A 236 -13.40 6.17 -0.90
CA LYS A 236 -14.13 5.03 -1.51
C LYS A 236 -13.16 4.07 -2.19
N PHE A 237 -12.21 4.60 -2.95
CA PHE A 237 -11.16 3.80 -3.60
C PHE A 237 -10.32 3.02 -2.57
N GLY A 238 -9.76 3.70 -1.56
CA GLY A 238 -8.94 3.06 -0.52
C GLY A 238 -9.71 2.00 0.28
N THR A 239 -10.96 2.28 0.63
CA THR A 239 -11.86 1.31 1.28
C THR A 239 -12.14 0.10 0.38
N SER A 240 -12.34 0.34 -0.91
CA SER A 240 -12.55 -0.73 -1.90
C SER A 240 -11.35 -1.66 -2.00
N LEU A 241 -10.13 -1.12 -2.01
CA LEU A 241 -8.89 -1.90 -2.03
C LEU A 241 -8.77 -2.77 -0.77
N LEU A 242 -8.99 -2.20 0.42
CA LEU A 242 -8.93 -2.94 1.69
C LEU A 242 -9.99 -4.05 1.79
N ASN A 243 -11.17 -3.83 1.20
CA ASN A 243 -12.26 -4.82 1.16
C ASN A 243 -12.16 -5.82 0.00
N SER A 244 -11.21 -5.65 -0.94
CA SER A 244 -11.17 -6.45 -2.17
C SER A 244 -12.50 -6.39 -2.95
N THR A 245 -13.07 -5.19 -3.11
CA THR A 245 -14.43 -5.03 -3.67
C THR A 245 -14.51 -5.42 -5.15
N LEU A 246 -13.52 -5.02 -5.97
CA LEU A 246 -13.50 -5.29 -7.42
C LEU A 246 -12.52 -6.39 -7.84
N LEU A 247 -11.73 -6.94 -6.90
CA LEU A 247 -10.77 -8.01 -7.17
C LEU A 247 -10.96 -9.16 -6.17
N PRO A 248 -10.69 -10.42 -6.54
CA PRO A 248 -10.63 -11.51 -5.56
C PRO A 248 -9.63 -11.23 -4.43
N THR A 249 -9.96 -11.59 -3.19
CA THR A 249 -9.14 -11.27 -2.01
C THR A 249 -7.72 -11.82 -2.06
N ASN A 250 -7.48 -12.95 -2.73
CA ASN A 250 -6.13 -13.46 -2.94
C ASN A 250 -5.34 -12.62 -3.96
N VAL A 251 -5.99 -12.09 -5.00
CA VAL A 251 -5.37 -11.24 -6.02
C VAL A 251 -4.97 -9.90 -5.40
N THR A 252 -5.87 -9.24 -4.64
CA THR A 252 -5.52 -8.01 -3.92
C THR A 252 -4.35 -8.23 -2.95
N ARG A 253 -4.38 -9.30 -2.15
CA ARG A 253 -3.29 -9.59 -1.21
C ARG A 253 -1.96 -9.86 -1.92
N LYS A 254 -1.97 -10.51 -3.09
CA LYS A 254 -0.77 -10.72 -3.91
C LYS A 254 -0.24 -9.38 -4.45
N TRP A 255 -1.14 -8.52 -4.93
CA TRP A 255 -0.81 -7.21 -5.47
C TRP A 255 -0.20 -6.27 -4.40
N MET A 256 -0.69 -6.37 -3.17
CA MET A 256 -0.16 -5.65 -2.01
C MET A 256 1.02 -6.40 -1.38
N LYS A 257 2.05 -6.71 -2.17
CA LYS A 257 3.35 -7.22 -1.69
C LYS A 257 4.49 -6.45 -2.34
N PRO A 258 5.64 -6.31 -1.66
CA PRO A 258 6.84 -5.81 -2.30
C PRO A 258 7.23 -6.76 -3.44
N ILE A 259 7.59 -6.17 -4.59
CA ILE A 259 8.20 -6.89 -5.70
C ILE A 259 9.72 -6.89 -5.52
N THR A 260 10.29 -5.79 -5.01
CA THR A 260 11.72 -5.67 -4.74
C THR A 260 11.99 -4.70 -3.59
N HIS A 261 13.20 -4.77 -3.03
CA HIS A 261 13.69 -3.83 -2.04
C HIS A 261 14.63 -2.81 -2.68
N THR A 262 14.68 -1.61 -2.11
CA THR A 262 15.76 -0.67 -2.43
C THR A 262 16.98 -0.93 -1.56
N ALA A 263 18.04 -0.13 -1.72
CA ALA A 263 19.15 -0.12 -0.78
C ALA A 263 18.75 0.33 0.65
N SER A 264 17.58 0.94 0.83
CA SER A 264 17.06 1.34 2.13
C SER A 264 16.26 0.22 2.80
N LEU A 265 16.55 -0.04 4.09
CA LEU A 265 15.76 -0.95 4.92
C LEU A 265 14.33 -0.46 5.17
N THR A 266 14.08 0.83 4.99
CA THR A 266 12.78 1.48 5.22
C THR A 266 11.94 1.61 3.96
N HIS A 267 12.43 1.13 2.81
CA HIS A 267 11.75 1.37 1.53
C HIS A 267 11.80 0.16 0.59
N SER A 268 10.62 -0.25 0.14
CA SER A 268 10.43 -1.30 -0.87
C SER A 268 9.55 -0.80 -2.01
N VAL A 269 9.58 -1.51 -3.14
CA VAL A 269 8.82 -1.15 -4.34
C VAL A 269 7.89 -2.31 -4.70
N GLY A 270 6.62 -2.01 -4.93
CA GLY A 270 5.61 -2.90 -5.51
C GLY A 270 5.18 -2.40 -6.89
N ALA A 271 3.96 -2.75 -7.32
CA ALA A 271 3.40 -2.29 -8.58
C ALA A 271 2.07 -1.56 -8.32
N PRO A 272 1.99 -0.22 -8.25
CA PRO A 272 3.05 0.78 -8.33
C PRO A 272 3.48 1.28 -6.94
N TRP A 273 3.34 0.44 -5.91
CA TRP A 273 3.50 0.86 -4.52
C TRP A 273 4.91 1.36 -4.20
N GLU A 274 4.99 2.57 -3.65
CA GLU A 274 6.10 3.05 -2.84
C GLU A 274 5.84 2.60 -1.41
N ILE A 275 6.52 1.55 -0.95
CA ILE A 275 6.22 0.92 0.34
C ILE A 275 7.16 1.48 1.40
N GLN A 276 6.61 2.31 2.28
CA GLN A 276 7.34 2.83 3.43
C GLN A 276 7.22 1.85 4.60
N ARG A 277 8.34 1.51 5.24
CA ARG A 277 8.36 0.58 6.38
C ARG A 277 8.60 1.36 7.65
N TYR A 278 7.52 1.65 8.37
CA TYR A 278 7.53 2.46 9.58
C TYR A 278 7.83 1.59 10.80
N ILE A 279 8.81 2.02 11.59
CA ILE A 279 9.16 1.37 12.86
C ILE A 279 8.49 2.17 13.97
N HIS A 280 7.49 1.57 14.62
CA HIS A 280 6.80 2.19 15.74
C HIS A 280 7.79 2.52 16.87
N PRO A 281 7.93 3.79 17.30
CA PRO A 281 8.93 4.16 18.30
C PRO A 281 8.72 3.48 19.66
N SER A 282 7.46 3.25 20.04
CA SER A 282 7.09 2.63 21.32
C SER A 282 7.18 1.11 21.31
N THR A 283 6.86 0.47 20.18
CA THR A 283 6.72 -1.00 20.09
C THR A 283 7.77 -1.66 19.22
N GLY A 284 8.60 -0.90 18.50
CA GLY A 284 9.57 -1.43 17.53
C GLY A 284 8.96 -2.22 16.38
N LYS A 285 7.65 -2.48 16.36
CA LYS A 285 6.99 -3.19 15.28
C LYS A 285 7.16 -2.45 13.98
N VAL A 286 7.23 -3.22 12.89
CA VAL A 286 7.30 -2.67 11.54
C VAL A 286 5.92 -2.75 10.93
N THR A 287 5.38 -1.61 10.50
CA THR A 287 4.17 -1.53 9.68
C THR A 287 4.54 -1.02 8.30
N ASP A 288 4.10 -1.73 7.27
CA ASP A 288 4.29 -1.31 5.88
C ASP A 288 3.11 -0.43 5.44
N LEU A 289 3.41 0.80 5.01
CA LEU A 289 2.45 1.69 4.36
C LEU A 289 2.62 1.56 2.85
N TYR A 290 1.55 1.13 2.18
CA TYR A 290 1.50 1.02 0.74
C TYR A 290 1.07 2.36 0.17
N THR A 291 2.03 3.14 -0.30
CA THR A 291 1.78 4.51 -0.75
C THR A 291 1.92 4.66 -2.26
N LYS A 292 1.25 5.66 -2.81
CA LYS A 292 1.67 6.27 -4.06
C LYS A 292 1.60 7.77 -3.92
N LEU A 293 2.74 8.43 -4.03
CA LEU A 293 2.83 9.89 -4.01
C LEU A 293 2.58 10.46 -5.41
N GLY A 294 2.16 11.71 -5.44
CA GLY A 294 1.82 12.49 -6.64
C GLY A 294 2.47 13.86 -6.60
N ASP A 295 3.18 14.18 -7.68
CA ASP A 295 3.72 15.51 -7.96
C ASP A 295 3.47 15.84 -9.43
N SER A 296 2.79 16.95 -9.70
CA SER A 296 2.55 17.50 -11.04
C SER A 296 2.66 19.02 -10.97
N GLY A 297 3.84 19.49 -10.52
CA GLY A 297 4.13 20.92 -10.40
C GLY A 297 3.25 21.58 -9.33
N SER A 298 2.25 22.33 -9.77
CA SER A 298 1.35 23.10 -8.90
C SER A 298 0.39 22.23 -8.07
N TYR A 299 0.33 20.92 -8.36
CA TYR A 299 -0.55 19.96 -7.69
C TYR A 299 0.20 18.73 -7.23
N GLY A 300 -0.31 18.09 -6.18
CA GLY A 300 0.16 16.78 -5.77
C GLY A 300 -0.75 16.12 -4.77
N GLY A 301 -0.33 14.95 -4.32
CA GLY A 301 -1.11 14.17 -3.39
C GLY A 301 -0.46 12.87 -2.98
N VAL A 302 -1.18 12.09 -2.20
CA VAL A 302 -0.82 10.74 -1.82
C VAL A 302 -2.08 9.95 -1.51
N THR A 303 -2.02 8.65 -1.76
CA THR A 303 -2.91 7.67 -1.15
C THR A 303 -2.05 6.65 -0.43
N ALA A 304 -2.33 6.42 0.85
CA ALA A 304 -1.64 5.47 1.71
C ALA A 304 -2.63 4.41 2.22
N ILE A 305 -2.32 3.14 1.98
CA ILE A 305 -3.08 1.99 2.47
C ILE A 305 -2.25 1.27 3.54
N ILE A 306 -2.89 0.93 4.66
CA ILE A 306 -2.25 0.28 5.81
C ILE A 306 -3.04 -1.01 6.13
N PRO A 307 -2.77 -2.11 5.39
CA PRO A 307 -3.59 -3.32 5.47
C PRO A 307 -3.69 -3.94 6.86
N ASP A 308 -2.61 -3.87 7.64
CA ASP A 308 -2.56 -4.46 9.00
C ASP A 308 -3.60 -3.88 9.96
N TYR A 309 -4.07 -2.66 9.70
CA TYR A 309 -5.11 -1.99 10.49
C TYR A 309 -6.43 -1.80 9.74
N GLY A 310 -6.56 -2.31 8.51
CA GLY A 310 -7.76 -2.08 7.70
C GLY A 310 -8.08 -0.58 7.52
N ALA A 311 -7.05 0.25 7.39
CA ALA A 311 -7.18 1.70 7.36
C ALA A 311 -6.22 2.34 6.36
N GLY A 312 -6.42 3.63 6.11
CA GLY A 312 -5.54 4.42 5.26
C GLY A 312 -5.91 5.90 5.29
N PHE A 313 -5.17 6.69 4.52
CA PHE A 313 -5.45 8.11 4.33
C PHE A 313 -5.06 8.58 2.93
N SER A 314 -5.69 9.66 2.49
CA SER A 314 -5.33 10.37 1.27
C SER A 314 -5.16 11.85 1.56
N MET A 315 -4.20 12.47 0.89
CA MET A 315 -3.99 13.92 0.95
C MET A 315 -3.88 14.47 -0.47
N LEU A 316 -4.55 15.58 -0.74
CA LEU A 316 -4.46 16.32 -2.00
C LEU A 316 -4.06 17.76 -1.70
N ASN A 317 -3.20 18.35 -2.51
CA ASN A 317 -2.66 19.68 -2.26
C ASN A 317 -2.40 20.47 -3.54
N GLY A 318 -2.39 21.79 -3.41
CA GLY A 318 -2.17 22.73 -4.51
C GLY A 318 -1.51 24.02 -4.04
N HIS A 319 -0.56 24.51 -4.84
CA HIS A 319 0.09 25.81 -4.69
C HIS A 319 0.86 26.14 -5.98
N SER A 320 0.85 27.40 -6.45
CA SER A 320 1.51 27.77 -7.72
C SER A 320 3.03 27.55 -7.74
N ASN A 321 3.68 27.53 -6.56
CA ASN A 321 5.10 27.19 -6.42
C ASN A 321 5.26 25.73 -5.96
N ALA A 322 5.76 24.87 -6.86
CA ALA A 322 5.96 23.45 -6.60
C ALA A 322 6.94 23.16 -5.45
N THR A 323 8.03 23.93 -5.30
CA THR A 323 9.00 23.70 -4.23
C THR A 323 8.39 23.95 -2.85
N VAL A 324 7.61 25.04 -2.70
CA VAL A 324 6.86 25.33 -1.47
C VAL A 324 5.84 24.22 -1.21
N ARG A 325 5.10 23.82 -2.25
CA ARG A 325 4.10 22.75 -2.19
C ARG A 325 4.68 21.45 -1.67
N SER A 326 5.70 20.91 -2.35
CA SER A 326 6.26 19.59 -2.06
C SER A 326 6.94 19.54 -0.69
N HIS A 327 7.61 20.62 -0.28
CA HIS A 327 8.19 20.70 1.07
C HIS A 327 7.11 20.64 2.17
N ALA A 328 6.04 21.44 2.03
CA ALA A 328 4.94 21.44 2.98
C ALA A 328 4.19 20.09 2.98
N ALA A 329 3.92 19.53 1.81
CA ALA A 329 3.25 18.24 1.66
C ALA A 329 4.01 17.12 2.38
N ASN A 330 5.32 16.99 2.14
CA ASN A 330 6.14 15.95 2.80
C ASN A 330 6.16 16.13 4.33
N THR A 331 6.28 17.37 4.79
CA THR A 331 6.28 17.64 6.23
C THR A 331 4.92 17.30 6.88
N ILE A 332 3.82 17.62 6.21
CA ILE A 332 2.47 17.24 6.66
C ILE A 332 2.34 15.71 6.72
N LEU A 333 2.87 14.99 5.73
CA LEU A 333 2.82 13.53 5.70
C LEU A 333 3.61 12.88 6.83
N ASP A 334 4.77 13.42 7.19
CA ASP A 334 5.52 12.96 8.38
C ASP A 334 4.67 13.13 9.64
N TYR A 335 4.08 14.32 9.85
CA TYR A 335 3.23 14.56 11.02
C TYR A 335 1.99 13.67 11.08
N ILE A 336 1.33 13.43 9.95
CA ILE A 336 0.16 12.54 9.90
C ILE A 336 0.57 11.11 10.19
N THR A 337 1.66 10.63 9.60
CA THR A 337 2.16 9.26 9.80
C THR A 337 2.52 9.03 11.27
N GLU A 338 3.24 9.97 11.88
CA GLU A 338 3.62 9.93 13.31
C GLU A 338 2.43 10.09 14.27
N ALA A 339 1.29 10.62 13.81
CA ALA A 339 0.06 10.68 14.61
C ALA A 339 -0.82 9.44 14.43
N VAL A 340 -1.01 8.99 13.18
CA VAL A 340 -1.97 7.95 12.82
C VAL A 340 -1.44 6.56 13.17
N LEU A 341 -0.17 6.25 12.85
CA LEU A 341 0.32 4.89 13.07
C LEU A 341 0.41 4.50 14.55
N PRO A 342 0.98 5.32 15.45
CA PRO A 342 0.96 4.99 16.87
C PRO A 342 -0.45 4.88 17.45
N ALA A 343 -1.42 5.67 16.95
CA ALA A 343 -2.80 5.60 17.39
C ALA A 343 -3.50 4.30 16.94
N LEU A 344 -3.28 3.88 15.68
CA LEU A 344 -3.80 2.61 15.16
C LEU A 344 -3.19 1.42 15.91
N GLU A 345 -1.90 1.44 16.18
CA GLU A 345 -1.22 0.39 16.96
C GLU A 345 -1.75 0.30 18.39
N ALA A 346 -1.91 1.44 19.07
CA ALA A 346 -2.47 1.48 20.42
C ALA A 346 -3.91 0.98 20.46
N GLN A 347 -4.73 1.32 19.46
CA GLN A 347 -6.09 0.82 19.35
C GLN A 347 -6.12 -0.69 19.09
N ALA A 348 -5.28 -1.19 18.18
CA ALA A 348 -5.17 -2.62 17.87
C ALA A 348 -4.72 -3.43 19.11
N ALA A 349 -3.75 -2.92 19.87
CA ALA A 349 -3.33 -3.50 21.14
C ALA A 349 -4.48 -3.56 22.16
N ALA A 350 -5.22 -2.46 22.31
CA ALA A 350 -6.35 -2.39 23.24
C ALA A 350 -7.49 -3.33 22.82
N GLU A 351 -7.78 -3.46 21.53
CA GLU A 351 -8.74 -4.41 20.99
C GLU A 351 -8.30 -5.86 21.20
N ALA A 352 -7.05 -6.19 20.90
CA ALA A 352 -6.50 -7.52 21.12
C ALA A 352 -6.61 -7.93 22.59
N ALA A 353 -6.24 -7.03 23.51
CA ALA A 353 -6.36 -7.27 24.94
C ALA A 353 -7.83 -7.50 25.37
N ARG A 354 -8.74 -6.60 25.00
CA ARG A 354 -10.17 -6.73 25.34
C ARG A 354 -10.78 -8.04 24.79
N ASN A 355 -10.43 -8.38 23.56
CA ASN A 355 -11.09 -9.45 22.83
C ASN A 355 -10.59 -10.83 23.23
N PHE A 356 -9.28 -11.02 23.45
CA PHE A 356 -8.68 -12.34 23.60
C PHE A 356 -8.16 -12.67 25.00
N VAL A 357 -7.81 -11.68 25.83
CA VAL A 357 -7.29 -11.93 27.19
C VAL A 357 -8.36 -12.55 28.07
N GLY A 358 -7.98 -13.62 28.78
CA GLY A 358 -8.87 -14.32 29.69
C GLY A 358 -8.46 -15.78 29.87
N THR A 359 -9.18 -16.44 30.78
CA THR A 359 -9.04 -17.88 31.02
C THR A 359 -10.18 -18.61 30.32
N TYR A 360 -9.83 -19.69 29.63
CA TYR A 360 -10.73 -20.57 28.91
C TYR A 360 -10.67 -21.95 29.55
N VAL A 361 -11.81 -22.56 29.81
CA VAL A 361 -11.92 -23.82 30.55
C VAL A 361 -12.81 -24.82 29.83
N SER A 362 -12.53 -26.11 30.03
CA SER A 362 -13.41 -27.18 29.56
C SER A 362 -14.76 -27.11 30.30
N THR A 363 -15.86 -27.28 29.56
CA THR A 363 -17.19 -27.51 30.16
C THR A 363 -17.45 -28.97 30.49
N ASP A 364 -16.61 -29.89 30.01
CA ASP A 364 -16.65 -31.29 30.43
C ASP A 364 -15.93 -31.43 31.77
N SER A 365 -16.68 -31.77 32.82
CA SER A 365 -16.18 -31.94 34.19
C SER A 365 -15.18 -33.09 34.35
N LYS A 366 -15.09 -33.99 33.36
CA LYS A 366 -14.09 -35.07 33.33
C LYS A 366 -12.78 -34.67 32.67
N LEU A 367 -12.75 -33.53 31.96
CA LEU A 367 -11.59 -33.06 31.23
C LEU A 367 -10.98 -31.87 31.97
N ASN A 368 -9.90 -32.12 32.71
CA ASN A 368 -9.12 -31.07 33.36
C ASN A 368 -8.26 -30.31 32.34
N SER A 369 -8.88 -29.39 31.60
CA SER A 369 -8.20 -28.58 30.59
C SER A 369 -8.55 -27.10 30.72
N SER A 370 -7.53 -26.25 30.63
CA SER A 370 -7.65 -24.81 30.66
C SER A 370 -6.54 -24.13 29.84
N LEU A 371 -6.82 -22.94 29.34
CA LEU A 371 -5.87 -22.09 28.64
C LEU A 371 -6.02 -20.66 29.17
N THR A 372 -4.93 -19.98 29.51
CA THR A 372 -4.98 -18.55 29.84
C THR A 372 -4.20 -17.77 28.78
N VAL A 373 -4.89 -16.81 28.18
CA VAL A 373 -4.31 -15.83 27.25
C VAL A 373 -4.07 -14.55 28.02
N ALA A 374 -2.86 -14.02 27.91
CA ALA A 374 -2.42 -12.78 28.54
C ALA A 374 -1.87 -11.81 27.48
N PHE A 375 -1.77 -10.54 27.86
CA PHE A 375 -1.14 -9.50 27.03
C PHE A 375 0.18 -9.09 27.68
N ASN A 376 1.26 -9.06 26.91
CA ASN A 376 2.60 -8.62 27.33
C ASN A 376 3.23 -9.46 28.46
N GLU A 377 2.87 -10.73 28.55
CA GLU A 377 3.43 -11.70 29.51
C GLU A 377 4.35 -12.75 28.87
N SER A 378 4.65 -12.62 27.58
CA SER A 378 5.56 -13.52 26.87
C SER A 378 6.96 -13.51 27.50
N THR A 379 7.56 -14.70 27.64
CA THR A 379 8.98 -14.83 28.03
C THR A 379 9.93 -14.82 26.84
N VAL A 380 9.39 -14.85 25.61
CA VAL A 380 10.15 -14.74 24.36
C VAL A 380 10.68 -13.33 24.19
N LYS A 381 11.99 -13.18 23.97
CA LYS A 381 12.64 -11.89 23.71
C LYS A 381 12.14 -11.30 22.39
N ALA A 382 11.43 -10.18 22.44
CA ALA A 382 11.03 -9.42 21.26
C ALA A 382 11.10 -7.91 21.50
N ALA A 383 11.46 -7.15 20.47
CA ALA A 383 11.44 -5.69 20.51
C ALA A 383 10.04 -5.17 20.14
N PRO A 384 9.53 -4.18 20.89
CA PRO A 384 8.78 -4.42 22.12
C PRO A 384 7.47 -5.23 22.03
N LEU A 385 7.14 -5.81 23.19
CA LEU A 385 6.04 -6.73 23.44
C LEU A 385 4.72 -5.98 23.57
N ASP A 386 4.04 -5.68 22.46
CA ASP A 386 2.58 -5.51 22.44
C ASP A 386 1.97 -6.73 21.76
N ALA A 387 1.85 -7.81 22.51
CA ALA A 387 1.47 -9.10 21.95
C ALA A 387 0.62 -9.91 22.91
N LEU A 388 -0.35 -10.61 22.33
CA LEU A 388 -1.00 -11.72 22.99
C LEU A 388 0.01 -12.84 23.24
N SER A 389 -0.18 -13.55 24.34
CA SER A 389 0.67 -14.67 24.75
C SER A 389 -0.14 -15.72 25.51
N ILE A 390 0.35 -16.95 25.53
CA ILE A 390 -0.23 -17.99 26.37
C ILE A 390 0.56 -18.01 27.69
N SER A 391 -0.11 -17.67 28.79
CA SER A 391 0.52 -17.63 30.12
C SER A 391 0.34 -18.93 30.91
N SER A 392 -0.64 -19.76 30.55
CA SER A 392 -0.88 -21.08 31.13
C SER A 392 -1.62 -21.98 30.13
N TRP A 393 -1.26 -23.26 30.07
CA TRP A 393 -1.97 -24.26 29.28
C TRP A 393 -1.97 -25.63 29.98
N ILE A 394 -3.14 -26.00 30.51
CA ILE A 394 -3.39 -27.33 31.08
C ILE A 394 -4.22 -28.14 30.08
N SER A 395 -3.76 -29.34 29.73
CA SER A 395 -4.49 -30.28 28.88
C SER A 395 -4.59 -31.64 29.57
N ASN A 396 -5.80 -32.02 29.99
CA ASN A 396 -6.09 -33.25 30.72
C ASN A 396 -5.18 -33.46 31.95
N GLY A 397 -5.00 -32.42 32.75
CA GLY A 397 -4.16 -32.41 33.95
C GLY A 397 -2.66 -32.24 33.71
N THR A 398 -2.21 -32.21 32.46
CA THR A 398 -0.81 -31.96 32.09
C THR A 398 -0.58 -30.48 31.82
N ASP A 399 0.45 -29.89 32.43
CA ASP A 399 0.96 -28.57 32.04
C ASP A 399 1.76 -28.70 30.74
N VAL A 400 1.18 -28.20 29.65
CA VAL A 400 1.76 -28.32 28.31
C VAL A 400 2.93 -27.36 28.15
N LEU A 401 2.88 -26.16 28.77
CA LEU A 401 3.98 -25.21 28.67
C LEU A 401 5.23 -25.71 29.38
N ALA A 402 5.08 -26.45 30.48
CA ALA A 402 6.19 -27.05 31.21
C ALA A 402 6.85 -28.26 30.51
N SER A 403 6.25 -28.78 29.43
CA SER A 403 6.79 -29.92 28.69
C SER A 403 7.92 -29.53 27.74
N ASP A 404 8.67 -30.52 27.22
CA ASP A 404 9.72 -30.33 26.22
C ASP A 404 9.23 -29.70 24.90
N LEU A 405 7.91 -29.55 24.70
CA LEU A 405 7.35 -28.84 23.55
C LEU A 405 7.55 -27.32 23.64
N PHE A 406 7.53 -26.77 24.85
CA PHE A 406 7.61 -25.32 25.09
C PHE A 406 8.68 -24.94 26.13
N GLU A 407 9.23 -25.89 26.89
CA GLU A 407 10.33 -25.68 27.83
C GLU A 407 10.08 -24.56 28.86
N GLY A 408 8.82 -24.41 29.29
CA GLY A 408 8.39 -23.34 30.20
C GLY A 408 8.23 -21.97 29.56
N VAL A 409 8.41 -21.85 28.23
CA VAL A 409 8.22 -20.60 27.49
C VAL A 409 6.74 -20.24 27.44
N LYS A 410 6.43 -18.96 27.67
CA LYS A 410 5.13 -18.36 27.39
C LYS A 410 5.14 -17.83 25.96
N PRO A 411 4.61 -18.57 24.97
CA PRO A 411 4.75 -18.20 23.57
C PRO A 411 3.90 -16.98 23.23
N ARG A 412 4.36 -16.22 22.23
CA ARG A 412 3.58 -15.13 21.60
C ARG A 412 2.55 -15.73 20.66
N LEU A 413 1.37 -15.13 20.56
CA LEU A 413 0.37 -15.48 19.56
C LEU A 413 0.54 -14.60 18.33
N LEU A 414 0.92 -15.21 17.22
CA LEU A 414 1.04 -14.57 15.92
C LEU A 414 -0.23 -14.84 15.10
N PRO A 415 -0.86 -13.81 14.50
CA PRO A 415 -1.97 -14.04 13.59
C PRO A 415 -1.58 -15.02 12.48
N THR A 416 -2.45 -16.00 12.19
CA THR A 416 -2.31 -16.87 11.02
C THR A 416 -3.60 -16.88 10.22
N ILE A 417 -3.65 -17.62 9.11
CA ILE A 417 -4.80 -17.65 8.20
C ILE A 417 -5.42 -19.05 8.17
N LEU A 418 -6.75 -19.13 8.31
CA LEU A 418 -7.64 -19.91 7.41
C LEU A 418 -9.13 -19.61 7.62
N ASN A 419 -9.84 -19.58 6.47
CA ASN A 419 -11.25 -19.33 6.16
C ASN A 419 -11.87 -17.98 6.60
N GLN A 420 -11.99 -17.07 5.64
CA GLN A 420 -12.66 -15.76 5.75
C GLN A 420 -14.20 -15.87 5.80
N ASN A 421 -14.76 -17.01 6.21
CA ASN A 421 -16.20 -17.14 6.43
C ASN A 421 -16.58 -16.48 7.77
N ARG A 422 -16.22 -15.21 7.94
CA ARG A 422 -16.80 -14.36 8.98
C ARG A 422 -18.07 -13.76 8.41
N SER A 423 -19.21 -14.22 8.90
CA SER A 423 -20.50 -13.57 8.66
C SER A 423 -20.74 -12.58 9.80
N ASN A 424 -20.77 -11.27 9.49
CA ASN A 424 -21.07 -10.20 10.45
C ASN A 424 -20.14 -10.16 11.67
N GLY A 425 -18.81 -10.24 11.47
CA GLY A 425 -17.80 -10.11 12.53
C GLY A 425 -17.53 -11.39 13.32
N ALA A 426 -18.54 -12.25 13.46
CA ALA A 426 -18.44 -13.56 14.12
C ALA A 426 -17.71 -14.58 13.24
N GLY A 427 -16.92 -15.46 13.86
CA GLY A 427 -16.23 -16.54 13.16
C GLY A 427 -15.00 -17.04 13.88
N GLN A 428 -14.07 -17.63 13.12
CA GLN A 428 -12.84 -18.21 13.65
C GLN A 428 -11.64 -17.27 13.44
N VAL A 429 -10.82 -17.13 14.48
CA VAL A 429 -9.58 -16.34 14.46
C VAL A 429 -8.43 -17.25 14.88
N PRO A 430 -7.59 -17.70 13.94
CA PRO A 430 -6.49 -18.58 14.27
C PRO A 430 -5.21 -17.78 14.59
N PHE A 431 -4.44 -18.31 15.54
CA PHE A 431 -3.11 -17.85 15.89
C PHE A 431 -2.14 -19.04 15.90
N GLN A 432 -0.90 -18.78 15.51
CA GLN A 432 0.23 -19.69 15.76
C GLN A 432 0.99 -19.21 17.00
N ALA A 433 1.33 -20.13 17.89
CA ALA A 433 2.16 -19.86 19.06
C ALA A 433 3.65 -19.89 18.67
N SER A 434 4.33 -18.74 18.79
CA SER A 434 5.77 -18.61 18.54
C SER A 434 6.57 -18.59 19.84
N THR A 435 7.62 -19.40 19.87
CA THR A 435 8.66 -19.40 20.92
C THR A 435 9.94 -18.70 20.46
N ASN A 436 9.98 -18.13 19.25
CA ASN A 436 11.21 -17.60 18.67
C ASN A 436 11.36 -16.10 18.94
N PRO A 437 12.59 -15.62 19.20
CA PRO A 437 12.84 -14.19 19.33
C PRO A 437 12.49 -13.42 18.05
N GLN A 438 12.08 -12.15 18.22
CA GLN A 438 11.83 -11.23 17.11
C GLN A 438 12.39 -9.83 17.39
N THR A 439 13.44 -9.44 16.69
CA THR A 439 14.06 -8.12 16.78
C THR A 439 14.02 -7.38 15.45
N ASN A 440 14.10 -6.04 15.50
CA ASN A 440 13.99 -5.18 14.30
C ASN A 440 15.12 -5.35 13.30
N GLY A 441 16.24 -5.91 13.75
CA GLY A 441 17.41 -6.20 12.94
C GLY A 441 18.40 -7.04 13.74
N TYR A 442 19.40 -7.57 13.03
CA TYR A 442 20.39 -8.46 13.61
C TYR A 442 21.33 -7.73 14.58
N THR A 443 21.52 -6.42 14.44
CA THR A 443 22.32 -5.62 15.39
C THR A 443 21.58 -5.46 16.72
N GLN A 444 20.25 -5.34 16.70
CA GLN A 444 19.41 -5.28 17.90
C GLN A 444 19.24 -6.64 18.59
N ALA A 445 19.59 -7.75 17.92
CA ALA A 445 19.54 -9.08 18.53
C ALA A 445 20.56 -9.25 19.68
N GLY A 446 21.63 -8.44 19.69
CA GLY A 446 22.65 -8.44 20.74
C GLY A 446 23.32 -9.81 20.87
N GLU A 447 23.40 -10.37 22.07
CA GLU A 447 24.03 -11.68 22.32
C GLU A 447 23.41 -12.86 21.53
N LEU A 448 22.20 -12.69 20.97
CA LEU A 448 21.59 -13.69 20.09
C LEU A 448 22.22 -13.74 18.69
N ALA A 449 23.02 -12.74 18.31
CA ALA A 449 23.56 -12.61 16.97
C ALA A 449 24.95 -11.95 16.93
N ILE A 450 25.81 -12.46 16.06
CA ILE A 450 27.10 -11.84 15.73
C ILE A 450 26.99 -11.03 14.42
N GLY A 451 26.10 -11.44 13.51
CA GLY A 451 25.94 -10.83 12.19
C GLY A 451 24.67 -11.34 11.49
N PRO A 452 24.49 -11.05 10.20
CA PRO A 452 23.22 -11.31 9.50
C PRO A 452 22.80 -12.79 9.52
N PHE A 453 23.75 -13.73 9.36
CA PHE A 453 23.45 -15.17 9.32
C PHE A 453 23.09 -15.77 10.67
N THR A 454 23.64 -15.25 11.77
CA THR A 454 23.25 -15.68 13.12
C THR A 454 22.04 -14.89 13.61
N GLY A 455 21.89 -13.64 13.17
CA GLY A 455 20.75 -12.79 13.50
C GLY A 455 19.45 -13.19 12.83
N GLN A 456 19.47 -13.92 11.71
CA GLN A 456 18.24 -14.42 11.09
C GLN A 456 17.37 -15.24 12.06
N TYR A 457 17.99 -15.94 13.03
CA TYR A 457 17.29 -16.72 14.04
C TYR A 457 16.56 -15.85 15.08
N ALA A 458 16.93 -14.58 15.20
CA ALA A 458 16.31 -13.61 16.09
C ALA A 458 15.42 -12.60 15.36
N THR A 459 15.47 -12.52 14.02
CA THR A 459 14.71 -11.53 13.25
C THR A 459 13.65 -12.14 12.33
N ASN A 460 13.79 -13.41 11.92
CA ASN A 460 12.96 -14.01 10.86
C ASN A 460 12.64 -15.50 11.07
N PHE A 461 12.96 -16.09 12.22
CA PHE A 461 12.87 -17.55 12.36
C PHE A 461 11.43 -18.07 12.34
N ASP A 462 10.46 -17.25 12.77
CA ASP A 462 9.03 -17.57 12.69
C ASP A 462 8.58 -17.95 11.28
N TRP A 463 9.16 -17.32 10.24
CA TRP A 463 8.87 -17.64 8.83
C TRP A 463 9.31 -19.06 8.45
N LEU A 464 10.39 -19.57 9.08
CA LEU A 464 11.01 -20.82 8.67
C LEU A 464 10.28 -22.00 9.30
N ILE A 465 9.82 -21.83 10.54
CA ILE A 465 9.30 -22.92 11.36
C ILE A 465 7.78 -22.88 11.56
N VAL A 466 7.08 -21.97 10.89
CA VAL A 466 5.62 -21.94 10.88
C VAL A 466 5.08 -23.32 10.47
N ASP A 467 4.15 -23.85 11.27
CA ASP A 467 3.46 -25.11 10.98
C ASP A 467 4.42 -26.32 10.82
N GLN A 468 5.57 -26.36 11.51
CA GLN A 468 6.50 -27.51 11.40
C GLN A 468 6.15 -28.67 12.33
N ARG A 469 5.67 -28.40 13.56
CA ARG A 469 5.48 -29.41 14.60
C ARG A 469 4.04 -29.90 14.64
N HIS A 470 3.83 -31.18 14.32
CA HIS A 470 2.50 -31.75 14.19
C HIS A 470 2.26 -32.96 15.10
N TYR A 471 1.01 -33.13 15.53
CA TYR A 471 0.53 -34.36 16.13
C TYR A 471 -0.79 -34.80 15.48
N GLY A 472 -0.75 -35.92 14.75
CA GLY A 472 -1.88 -36.40 13.96
C GLY A 472 -2.33 -35.41 12.88
N ALA A 473 -1.36 -34.87 12.12
CA ALA A 473 -1.55 -33.88 11.05
C ALA A 473 -2.17 -32.53 11.48
N ILE A 474 -2.05 -32.17 12.76
CA ILE A 474 -2.47 -30.86 13.31
C ILE A 474 -1.27 -30.20 13.96
N ALA A 475 -1.02 -28.92 13.63
CA ALA A 475 0.00 -28.11 14.27
C ALA A 475 -0.21 -28.03 15.78
N ILE A 476 0.84 -28.29 16.55
CA ILE A 476 0.83 -28.26 18.03
C ILE A 476 0.61 -26.83 18.53
N ASP A 477 1.06 -25.86 17.75
CA ASP A 477 1.08 -24.42 18.00
C ASP A 477 -0.16 -23.68 17.46
N LEU A 478 -1.13 -24.37 16.86
CA LEU A 478 -2.34 -23.75 16.31
C LEU A 478 -3.45 -23.58 17.36
N PHE A 479 -3.90 -22.33 17.54
CA PHE A 479 -4.99 -21.96 18.44
C PHE A 479 -6.10 -21.26 17.65
N ILE A 480 -7.33 -21.79 17.70
CA ILE A 480 -8.47 -21.26 16.96
C ILE A 480 -9.49 -20.68 17.93
N PHE A 481 -9.67 -19.37 17.91
CA PHE A 481 -10.67 -18.68 18.74
C PHE A 481 -11.99 -18.57 17.99
N ASP A 482 -13.10 -18.90 18.67
CA ASP A 482 -14.43 -18.51 18.22
C ASP A 482 -14.72 -17.11 18.78
N VAL A 483 -15.07 -16.17 17.91
CA VAL A 483 -15.39 -14.79 18.29
C VAL A 483 -16.84 -14.44 17.94
N ASP A 484 -17.42 -13.57 18.77
CA ASP A 484 -18.74 -12.98 18.55
C ASP A 484 -18.73 -11.91 17.43
N ASP A 485 -19.88 -11.29 17.18
CA ASP A 485 -20.06 -10.23 16.17
C ASP A 485 -19.24 -8.96 16.45
N LYS A 486 -18.77 -8.79 17.68
CA LYS A 486 -17.88 -7.70 18.12
C LYS A 486 -16.41 -8.11 18.14
N GLY A 487 -16.09 -9.34 17.72
CA GLY A 487 -14.73 -9.87 17.70
C GLY A 487 -14.21 -10.33 19.06
N LYS A 488 -15.05 -10.34 20.12
CA LYS A 488 -14.66 -10.84 21.45
C LYS A 488 -14.65 -12.36 21.42
N ALA A 489 -13.56 -12.96 21.90
CA ALA A 489 -13.45 -14.41 21.97
C ALA A 489 -14.40 -14.98 23.04
N GLU A 490 -15.21 -15.95 22.64
CA GLU A 490 -16.10 -16.73 23.52
C GLU A 490 -15.51 -18.09 23.85
N ALA A 491 -14.64 -18.61 22.98
CA ALA A 491 -13.99 -19.89 23.17
C ALA A 491 -12.67 -19.98 22.40
N VAL A 492 -11.85 -20.95 22.77
CA VAL A 492 -10.61 -21.30 22.08
C VAL A 492 -10.50 -22.81 21.91
N ARG A 493 -9.93 -23.23 20.79
CA ARG A 493 -9.52 -24.61 20.52
C ARG A 493 -8.02 -24.64 20.29
N PRO A 494 -7.20 -25.11 21.25
CA PRO A 494 -5.87 -25.60 20.94
C PRO A 494 -6.02 -26.81 20.00
N ALA A 495 -5.75 -26.62 18.70
CA ALA A 495 -6.22 -27.52 17.65
C ALA A 495 -5.77 -28.97 17.88
N VAL A 496 -4.53 -29.15 18.35
CA VAL A 496 -3.94 -30.46 18.65
C VAL A 496 -4.73 -31.27 19.71
N THR A 497 -5.36 -30.59 20.66
CA THR A 497 -6.13 -31.22 21.75
C THR A 497 -7.53 -31.65 21.30
N ARG A 498 -7.99 -31.17 20.14
CA ARG A 498 -9.35 -31.41 19.59
C ARG A 498 -10.47 -31.07 20.60
N SER A 499 -10.17 -30.20 21.57
CA SER A 499 -11.06 -29.82 22.66
C SER A 499 -11.41 -28.35 22.57
N LYS A 500 -12.68 -28.01 22.86
CA LYS A 500 -13.16 -26.62 22.93
C LYS A 500 -13.17 -26.16 24.39
N LEU A 501 -12.53 -25.02 24.64
CA LEU A 501 -12.48 -24.38 25.96
C LEU A 501 -13.29 -23.08 25.88
N ASN A 502 -14.32 -22.96 26.70
CA ASN A 502 -15.15 -21.75 26.74
C ASN A 502 -14.51 -20.72 27.65
N ARG A 503 -14.61 -19.44 27.29
CA ARG A 503 -14.15 -18.35 28.13
C ARG A 503 -14.90 -18.40 29.46
N SER A 504 -14.15 -18.42 30.56
CA SER A 504 -14.68 -18.24 31.91
C SER A 504 -15.24 -16.82 32.03
N GLU A 505 -16.33 -16.68 32.78
CA GLU A 505 -16.93 -15.37 33.11
C GLU A 505 -15.91 -14.39 33.72
#